data_AF-A0A7X3RCG5-F1
#
_entry.id   AF-A0A7X3RCG5-F1
#
_cell.length_a   1.000
_cell.length_b   1.000
_cell.length_c   1.000
_cell.angle_alpha   90.00
_cell.angle_beta   90.00
_cell.angle_gamma   90.00
#
_symmetry.space_group_name_H-M   'P 1'
#
loop_
_entity.id
_entity.type
_entity.pdbx_description
1 polymer ?
#
loop_
_entity_poly.entity_id
_entity_poly.type
_entity_poly.pdbx_seq_one_letter_code
_entity_poly.pdbx_strand_id
1 'polypeptide(L)' 'LYVVYTWRGNTRRIISARKASKDERQIYFSQIYA' A
#
# COMPACT_ATOMS: atom_id res chain seq x y z
N LEU A 1 -2.03 4.20 1.48
CA LEU A 1 -1.07 3.48 2.34
C LEU A 1 -0.31 2.54 1.41
N TYR A 2 0.91 2.88 1.02
CA TYR A 2 1.68 2.06 0.08
C TYR A 2 2.63 1.16 0.86
N VAL A 3 2.39 -0.16 0.78
CA VAL A 3 3.21 -1.19 1.41
C VAL A 3 3.85 -1.98 0.28
N VAL A 4 5.17 -1.89 0.15
CA VAL A 4 5.90 -2.75 -0.78
C VAL A 4 6.19 -4.03 -0.02
N TYR A 5 5.64 -5.13 -0.51
CA TYR A 5 5.82 -6.45 0.08
C TYR A 5 6.19 -7.44 -1.01
N THR A 6 6.82 -8.53 -0.59
CA THR A 6 7.08 -9.69 -1.42
C THR A 6 6.44 -10.92 -0.80
N TRP A 7 6.28 -11.96 -1.59
CA TRP A 7 5.77 -13.26 -1.16
C TRP A 7 6.92 -14.22 -0.90
N ARG A 8 6.89 -14.90 0.24
CA ARG A 8 7.77 -16.05 0.53
C ARG A 8 6.88 -17.26 0.82
N GLY A 9 6.55 -18.00 -0.22
CA GLY A 9 5.50 -19.02 -0.17
C GLY A 9 4.15 -18.38 0.18
N ASN A 10 3.47 -18.90 1.21
CA ASN A 10 2.19 -18.38 1.68
C ASN A 10 2.27 -17.15 2.61
N THR A 11 3.47 -16.72 3.00
CA THR A 11 3.64 -15.60 3.94
C THR A 11 4.07 -14.33 3.21
N ARG A 12 3.42 -13.20 3.50
CA ARG A 12 3.84 -11.87 3.01
C ARG A 12 4.97 -11.33 3.87
N ARG A 13 6.06 -10.92 3.25
CA ARG A 13 7.16 -10.18 3.88
C ARG A 13 7.09 -8.72 3.46
N ILE A 14 6.97 -7.83 4.44
CA ILE A 14 7.04 -6.39 4.19
C ILE A 14 8.50 -6.00 3.95
N ILE A 15 8.77 -5.33 2.83
CA ILE A 15 10.11 -4.83 2.47
C ILE A 15 10.24 -3.36 2.87
N SER A 16 9.20 -2.57 2.60
CA SER A 16 9.11 -1.18 3.03
C SER A 16 7.68 -0.78 3.30
N ALA A 17 7.51 0.04 4.32
CA ALA A 17 6.25 0.68 4.64
C ALA A 17 6.52 2.16 4.86
N ARG A 18 5.91 3.01 4.03
CA ARG A 18 5.90 4.46 4.24
C ARG A 18 4.51 4.92 4.60
N LYS A 19 4.43 5.88 5.52
CA LYS A 19 3.18 6.60 5.76
C LYS A 19 2.79 7.31 4.46
N ALA A 20 1.57 7.08 4.01
CA ALA A 20 1.08 7.74 2.80
C ALA A 20 0.90 9.25 3.07
N SER A 21 1.23 10.07 2.07
CA SER A 21 0.91 11.50 2.09
C SER A 21 -0.61 11.73 1.97
N LYS A 22 -1.08 12.97 2.19
CA LYS A 22 -2.51 13.30 2.07
C LYS A 22 -3.01 13.07 0.64
N ASP A 23 -2.23 13.46 -0.37
CA ASP A 23 -2.59 13.33 -1.79
C ASP A 23 -2.68 11.86 -2.21
N GLU A 24 -1.70 11.05 -1.82
CA GLU A 24 -1.67 9.60 -2.05
C GLU A 24 -2.90 8.90 -1.45
N ARG A 25 -3.32 9.34 -0.27
CA ARG A 25 -4.51 8.81 0.40
C ARG A 25 -5.77 9.14 -0.38
N GLN A 26 -5.89 10.36 -0.89
CA GLN A 26 -7.04 10.81 -1.66
C GLN A 26 -7.15 10.09 -3.02
N ILE A 27 -6.02 9.89 -3.72
CA ILE A 27 -5.97 9.12 -4.97
C ILE A 27 -6.42 7.67 -4.74
N TYR A 28 -5.91 7.01 -3.70
CA TYR A 28 -6.29 5.63 -3.38
C TYR A 28 -7.78 5.50 -3.11
N PHE A 29 -8.36 6.40 -2.29
CA PHE A 29 -9.79 6.37 -2.01
C PHE A 29 -10.64 6.65 -3.25
N SER A 30 -10.21 7.57 -4.12
CA SER A 30 -10.87 7.82 -5.40
C SER A 30 -10.91 6.56 -6.28
N GLN A 31 -9.80 5.83 -6.38
CA GLN A 31 -9.71 4.65 -7.24
C GLN A 31 -10.43 3.40 -6.70
N ILE A 32 -10.55 3.26 -5.38
CA ILE A 32 -11.16 2.08 -4.74
C ILE A 32 -12.68 2.23 -4.60
N TYR A 33 -13.17 3.47 -4.45
CA TYR A 33 -14.58 3.77 -4.16
C TYR A 33 -15.33 4.47 -5.32
N ALA A 34 -14.69 4.66 -6.48
CA ALA A 34 -15.35 5.05 -7.72
C ALA A 34 -15.79 3.82 -8.53
#